data_AF-A0A970JAY0-F1
#
_entry.id   AF-A0A970JAY0-F1
#
_cell.length_a   1.000
_cell.length_b   1.000
_cell.length_c   1.000
_cell.angle_alpha   90.00
_cell.angle_beta   90.00
_cell.angle_gamma   90.00
#
_symmetry.space_group_name_H-M   'P 1'
#
loop_
_entity.id
_entity.type
_entity.pdbx_description
1 polymer ?
#
loop_
_entity_poly.entity_id
_entity_poly.type
_entity_poly.pdbx_seq_one_letter_code
_entity_poly.pdbx_strand_id
1 'polypeptide(L)'
;MQETFVHGQLQTLAVTVALGFFIGASYDVFGVFRQFVRPGRSLQAVLDFLYCLLMSMIVFLVLLGQNWGEIRAYVFLGLGIGVLLYLLFFHRGFRLLLVRAAILLSRLLHLLASPLRRLARGFVRFLAFGRRFAAARYAGGKSSGKKIRLMFWRKKKE
;
A
#
# COMPACT_ATOMS: atom_id res chain seq x y z
N MET A 1 14.72 50.34 8.69
CA MET A 1 14.98 49.45 7.54
C MET A 1 15.77 48.18 7.90
N GLN A 2 16.51 48.11 9.03
CA GLN A 2 17.21 46.89 9.46
C GLN A 2 16.29 45.83 10.10
N GLU A 3 15.27 46.25 10.86
CA GLU A 3 14.28 45.34 11.48
C GLU A 3 13.58 44.42 10.46
N THR A 4 13.16 44.95 9.31
CA THR A 4 12.46 44.19 8.27
C THR A 4 13.31 43.10 7.60
N PHE A 5 14.63 43.27 7.56
CA PHE A 5 15.54 42.29 6.94
C PHE A 5 15.78 41.07 7.82
N VAL A 6 15.86 41.26 9.14
CA VAL A 6 16.08 40.17 10.10
C VAL A 6 14.83 39.30 10.18
N HIS A 7 13.64 39.90 10.19
CA HIS A 7 12.37 39.17 10.25
C HIS A 7 12.14 38.26 9.03
N GLY A 8 12.45 38.72 7.81
CA GLY A 8 12.27 37.88 6.60
C GLY A 8 13.23 36.69 6.53
N GLN A 9 14.47 36.87 7.00
CA GLN A 9 15.45 35.78 7.07
C GLN A 9 15.06 34.74 8.12
N LEU A 10 14.57 35.19 9.28
CA LEU A 10 14.06 34.30 10.34
C LEU A 10 12.83 33.49 9.89
N GLN A 11 11.90 34.13 9.19
CA GLN A 11 10.74 33.44 8.62
C GLN A 11 11.15 32.35 7.63
N THR A 12 12.08 32.68 6.73
CA THR A 12 12.62 31.70 5.78
C THR A 12 13.28 30.52 6.50
N LEU A 13 14.10 30.80 7.51
CA LEU A 13 14.78 29.78 8.30
C LEU A 13 13.77 28.87 9.03
N ALA A 14 12.75 29.45 9.66
CA ALA A 14 11.71 28.68 10.34
C ALA A 14 10.95 27.78 9.36
N VAL A 15 10.64 28.29 8.17
CA VAL A 15 9.96 27.52 7.11
C VAL A 15 10.85 26.38 6.60
N THR A 16 12.14 26.59 6.38
CA THR A 16 13.06 25.53 5.92
C THR A 16 13.29 24.45 6.98
N VAL A 17 13.34 24.83 8.27
CA VAL A 17 13.36 23.88 9.39
C VAL A 17 12.06 23.06 9.45
N ALA A 18 10.90 23.70 9.30
CA ALA A 18 9.62 23.01 9.26
C ALA A 18 9.52 22.04 8.07
N LEU A 19 10.03 22.43 6.90
CA LEU A 19 10.16 21.57 5.72
C LEU A 19 11.08 20.37 5.98
N GLY A 20 12.24 20.60 6.61
CA GLY A 20 13.14 19.51 6.99
C GLY A 20 12.47 18.51 7.94
N PHE A 21 11.75 19.02 8.93
CA PHE A 21 10.96 18.19 9.83
C PHE A 21 9.89 17.39 9.08
N PHE A 22 9.16 18.03 8.16
CA PHE A 22 8.16 17.39 7.33
C PHE A 22 8.73 16.29 6.42
N ILE A 23 9.91 16.51 5.85
CA ILE A 23 10.62 15.49 5.06
C ILE A 23 10.97 14.29 5.93
N GLY A 24 11.53 14.52 7.13
CA GLY A 24 11.81 13.46 8.09
C GLY A 24 10.57 12.65 8.46
N ALA A 25 9.46 13.34 8.77
CA ALA A 25 8.17 12.71 9.06
C ALA A 25 7.63 11.88 7.89
N SER A 26 7.69 12.45 6.69
CA SER A 26 7.24 11.78 5.47
C SER A 26 8.08 10.54 5.16
N TYR A 27 9.38 10.58 5.44
CA TYR A 27 10.29 9.45 5.24
C TYR A 27 9.91 8.25 6.13
N ASP A 28 9.53 8.50 7.38
CA ASP A 28 9.08 7.43 8.28
C ASP A 28 7.78 6.77 7.82
N VAL A 29 6.81 7.57 7.35
CA VAL A 29 5.57 7.05 6.75
C VAL A 29 5.87 6.17 5.55
N PHE A 30 6.77 6.64 4.67
CA PHE A 30 7.19 5.91 3.49
C PHE A 30 7.92 4.61 3.83
N GLY A 31 8.77 4.64 4.87
CA GLY A 31 9.47 3.47 5.39
C GLY A 31 8.51 2.40 5.91
N VAL A 32 7.48 2.81 6.66
CA VAL A 32 6.45 1.89 7.17
C VAL A 32 5.64 1.33 6.00
N PHE A 33 5.19 2.16 5.05
CA PHE A 33 4.50 1.70 3.84
C PHE A 33 5.32 0.64 3.07
N ARG A 34 6.63 0.86 2.93
CA ARG A 34 7.55 -0.09 2.29
C ARG A 34 7.61 -1.44 3.00
N GLN A 35 7.57 -1.45 4.33
CA GLN A 35 7.53 -2.68 5.12
C GLN A 35 6.26 -3.50 4.87
N PHE A 36 5.11 -2.85 4.64
CA PHE A 36 3.84 -3.52 4.37
C PHE A 36 3.74 -4.04 2.94
N VAL A 37 4.12 -3.23 1.95
CA VAL A 37 3.94 -3.58 0.53
C VAL A 37 5.01 -4.54 0.02
N ARG A 38 6.20 -4.58 0.65
CA ARG A 38 7.37 -5.36 0.20
C ARG A 38 7.56 -5.29 -1.33
N PRO A 39 7.69 -4.06 -1.89
CA PRO A 39 7.85 -3.90 -3.33
C PRO A 39 9.11 -4.63 -3.82
N GLY A 40 9.07 -5.16 -5.06
CA GLY A 40 10.26 -5.73 -5.68
C GLY A 40 11.39 -4.69 -5.85
N ARG A 41 12.64 -5.14 -6.04
CA ARG A 41 13.83 -4.27 -6.12
C ARG A 41 13.69 -3.11 -7.11
N SER A 42 13.13 -3.37 -8.29
CA SER A 42 12.90 -2.34 -9.31
C SER A 42 11.87 -1.30 -8.87
N LEU A 43 10.75 -1.75 -8.32
CA LEU A 43 9.69 -0.86 -7.83
C LEU A 43 10.18 0.00 -6.65
N GLN A 44 11.03 -0.55 -5.78
CA GLN A 44 11.64 0.20 -4.69
C GLN A 44 12.53 1.33 -5.19
N ALA A 45 13.34 1.09 -6.22
CA ALA A 45 14.17 2.14 -6.82
C ALA A 45 13.32 3.26 -7.46
N VAL A 46 12.24 2.90 -8.16
CA VAL A 46 11.30 3.87 -8.75
C VAL A 46 10.62 4.71 -7.68
N LEU A 47 10.17 4.06 -6.61
CA LEU A 47 9.55 4.70 -5.45
C LEU A 47 10.51 5.69 -4.76
N ASP A 48 11.77 5.29 -4.57
CA ASP A 48 12.80 6.13 -3.94
C ASP A 48 13.15 7.34 -4.81
N PHE A 49 13.24 7.14 -6.13
CA PHE A 49 13.45 8.22 -7.08
C PHE A 49 12.27 9.20 -7.10
N LEU A 50 11.03 8.69 -7.17
CA LEU A 50 9.83 9.51 -7.20
C LEU A 50 9.65 10.30 -5.90
N TYR A 51 9.96 9.68 -4.75
CA TYR A 51 9.94 10.36 -3.45
C TYR A 51 10.97 11.49 -3.40
N CYS A 52 12.20 11.23 -3.85
CA CYS A 52 13.25 12.25 -3.90
C CYS A 52 12.86 13.42 -4.82
N LEU A 53 12.32 13.13 -5.99
CA LEU A 53 11.83 14.13 -6.93
C LEU A 53 10.69 14.96 -6.33
N LEU A 54 9.72 14.31 -5.69
CA LEU A 54 8.58 14.99 -5.07
C LEU A 54 9.03 15.91 -3.93
N MET A 55 9.89 15.43 -3.02
CA MET A 55 10.37 16.21 -1.89
C MET A 55 11.23 17.40 -2.35
N SER A 56 12.13 17.19 -3.31
CA SER A 56 12.94 18.29 -3.86
C SER A 56 12.07 19.33 -4.57
N MET A 57 11.03 18.91 -5.30
CA MET A 57 10.07 19.81 -5.92
C MET A 57 9.25 20.60 -4.90
N ILE A 58 8.78 19.97 -3.82
CA ILE A 58 8.08 20.67 -2.73
C ILE A 58 8.98 21.73 -2.09
N VAL A 59 10.21 21.35 -1.75
CA VAL A 59 11.21 22.29 -1.21
C VAL A 59 11.40 23.46 -2.17
N PHE A 60 11.66 23.17 -3.45
CA PHE A 60 11.89 24.19 -4.47
C PHE A 60 10.70 25.16 -4.63
N LEU A 61 9.46 24.65 -4.65
CA LEU A 61 8.26 25.46 -4.76
C LEU A 61 8.09 26.41 -3.56
N VAL A 62 8.36 25.92 -2.34
CA VAL A 62 8.31 26.77 -1.15
C VAL A 62 9.42 27.83 -1.18
N LEU A 63 10.63 27.47 -1.65
CA LEU A 63 11.73 28.43 -1.81
C LEU A 63 11.39 29.50 -2.85
N LEU A 64 10.73 29.13 -3.94
CA LEU A 64 10.32 30.07 -4.99
C LEU A 64 9.35 31.11 -4.43
N GLY A 65 8.40 30.69 -3.57
CA GLY A 65 7.45 31.60 -2.93
C GLY A 65 8.03 32.46 -1.79
N GLN A 66 9.16 32.07 -1.18
CA GLN A 66 9.73 32.77 -0.03
C GLN A 66 10.96 33.64 -0.37
N ASN A 67 11.81 33.20 -1.29
CA ASN A 67 13.09 33.87 -1.63
C ASN A 67 13.30 34.02 -3.14
N TRP A 68 12.22 34.00 -3.95
CA TRP A 68 12.31 34.07 -5.40
C TRP A 68 13.21 32.97 -6.02
N GLY A 69 13.42 31.86 -5.30
CA GLY A 69 14.25 30.76 -5.75
C GLY A 69 15.76 30.96 -5.55
N GLU A 70 16.21 31.97 -4.79
CA GLU A 70 17.62 32.06 -4.43
C GLU A 70 18.04 30.89 -3.53
N ILE A 71 18.89 30.02 -4.08
CA ILE A 71 19.45 28.88 -3.37
C ILE A 71 20.55 29.40 -2.43
N ARG A 72 20.17 29.65 -1.17
CA ARG A 72 21.11 30.11 -0.13
C ARG A 72 21.51 28.96 0.80
N ALA A 73 22.77 28.98 1.26
CA ALA A 73 23.32 27.91 2.10
C ALA A 73 22.53 27.65 3.39
N TYR A 74 21.90 28.68 3.97
CA TYR A 74 21.07 28.53 5.17
C TYR A 74 19.81 27.68 4.95
N VAL A 75 19.34 27.51 3.71
CA VAL A 75 18.19 26.65 3.42
C VAL A 75 18.54 25.19 3.64
N PHE A 76 19.70 24.76 3.14
CA PHE A 76 20.20 23.41 3.36
C PHE A 76 20.48 23.14 4.84
N LEU A 77 21.02 24.12 5.57
CA LEU A 77 21.20 24.03 7.02
C LEU A 77 19.86 23.90 7.74
N GLY A 78 18.86 24.72 7.39
CA GLY A 78 17.52 24.63 7.97
C GLY A 78 16.86 23.28 7.72
N LEU A 79 16.92 22.77 6.48
CA LEU A 79 16.46 21.42 6.13
C LEU A 79 17.17 20.33 6.95
N GLY A 80 18.50 20.40 7.03
CA GLY A 80 19.30 19.44 7.78
C GLY A 80 18.98 19.45 9.28
N ILE A 81 18.86 20.65 9.87
CA ILE A 81 18.47 20.82 11.28
C ILE A 81 17.05 20.30 11.51
N GLY A 82 16.10 20.61 10.63
CA GLY A 82 14.72 20.14 10.73
C GLY A 82 14.62 18.61 10.69
N VAL A 83 15.33 17.98 9.76
CA VAL A 83 15.42 16.51 9.69
C VAL A 83 16.07 15.95 10.96
N LEU A 84 17.16 16.55 11.44
CA LEU A 84 17.86 16.09 12.63
C LEU A 84 16.98 16.19 13.89
N LEU A 85 16.26 17.30 14.05
CA LEU A 85 15.29 17.49 15.14
C LEU A 85 14.20 16.41 15.09
N TYR A 86 13.68 16.11 13.90
CA TYR A 86 12.72 15.03 13.72
C TYR A 86 13.31 13.67 14.14
N LEU A 87 14.50 13.35 13.65
CA LEU A 87 15.17 12.06 13.90
C LEU A 87 15.49 11.84 15.39
N LEU A 88 15.88 12.91 16.10
CA LEU A 88 16.29 12.82 17.50
C LEU A 88 15.09 12.68 18.45
N PHE A 89 14.05 13.49 18.23
CA PHE A 89 12.94 13.60 19.19
C PHE A 89 11.71 12.75 18.82
N PHE A 90 11.32 12.72 17.54
CA PHE A 90 10.02 12.22 17.12
C PHE A 90 10.06 10.85 16.45
N HIS A 91 11.17 10.49 15.81
CA HIS A 91 11.30 9.25 15.05
C HIS A 91 10.88 8.00 15.84
N ARG A 92 11.33 7.85 17.09
CA ARG A 92 11.02 6.66 17.91
C ARG A 92 9.52 6.53 18.21
N GLY A 93 8.90 7.62 18.68
CA GLY A 93 7.49 7.64 19.06
C GLY A 93 6.58 7.52 17.85
N PHE A 94 6.88 8.26 16.79
CA PHE A 94 6.11 8.27 15.56
C PHE A 94 6.15 6.93 14.84
N ARG A 95 7.34 6.30 14.74
CA ARG A 95 7.47 4.97 14.15
C ARG A 95 6.72 3.91 14.95
N LEU A 96 6.73 3.97 16.28
CA LEU A 96 5.95 3.07 17.12
C LEU A 96 4.44 3.23 16.88
N LEU A 97 3.95 4.48 16.82
CA LEU A 97 2.57 4.80 16.50
C LEU A 97 2.15 4.26 15.13
N LEU A 98 2.96 4.50 14.10
CA LEU A 98 2.73 4.01 12.75
C LEU A 98 2.64 2.49 12.67
N VAL A 99 3.59 1.78 13.30
CA VAL A 99 3.57 0.31 13.33
C VAL A 99 2.32 -0.21 14.04
N ARG A 100 1.95 0.38 15.20
CA ARG A 100 0.71 0.01 15.91
C ARG A 100 -0.52 0.26 15.05
N ALA A 101 -0.63 1.43 14.44
CA ALA A 101 -1.74 1.78 13.56
C ALA A 101 -1.86 0.79 12.39
N ALA A 102 -0.74 0.40 11.79
CA ALA A 102 -0.76 -0.51 10.66
C ALA A 102 -1.07 -1.97 11.08
N ILE A 103 -0.66 -2.41 12.27
CA ILE A 103 -1.12 -3.70 12.84
C ILE A 103 -2.63 -3.67 13.08
N LEU A 104 -3.17 -2.59 13.66
CA LEU A 104 -4.61 -2.44 13.87
C LEU A 104 -5.38 -2.47 12.55
N LEU A 105 -4.89 -1.76 11.54
CA LEU A 105 -5.49 -1.74 10.21
C LEU A 105 -5.49 -3.14 9.57
N SER A 106 -4.37 -3.87 9.64
CA SER A 106 -4.29 -5.22 9.10
C SER A 106 -5.23 -6.20 9.82
N ARG A 107 -5.38 -6.08 11.15
CA ARG A 107 -6.36 -6.86 11.92
C ARG A 107 -7.78 -6.52 11.50
N LEU A 108 -8.11 -5.24 11.36
CA LEU A 108 -9.44 -4.78 10.95
C LEU A 108 -9.81 -5.31 9.56
N LEU A 109 -8.89 -5.19 8.59
CA LEU A 109 -9.06 -5.72 7.23
C LEU A 109 -9.23 -7.24 7.23
N HIS A 110 -8.41 -7.98 7.99
CA HIS A 110 -8.58 -9.43 8.13
C HIS A 110 -9.89 -9.81 8.83
N LEU A 111 -10.32 -9.08 9.87
CA LEU A 111 -11.59 -9.32 10.55
C LEU A 111 -12.77 -9.13 9.59
N LEU A 112 -12.75 -8.09 8.77
CA LEU A 112 -13.80 -7.80 7.79
C LEU A 112 -13.78 -8.77 6.60
N ALA A 113 -12.59 -9.14 6.12
CA ALA A 113 -12.43 -10.08 5.01
C ALA A 113 -12.64 -11.55 5.43
N SER A 114 -12.45 -11.91 6.71
CA SER A 114 -12.57 -13.31 7.17
C SER A 114 -13.98 -13.90 7.09
N PRO A 115 -15.08 -13.22 7.47
CA PRO A 115 -16.43 -13.77 7.31
C PRO A 115 -16.77 -13.90 5.83
N LEU A 116 -16.38 -12.92 5.01
CA LEU A 116 -16.63 -12.93 3.57
C LEU A 116 -15.93 -14.10 2.87
N ARG A 117 -14.64 -14.34 3.18
CA ARG A 117 -13.90 -15.49 2.66
C ARG A 117 -14.44 -16.83 3.18
N ARG A 118 -15.00 -16.87 4.39
CA ARG A 118 -15.65 -18.09 4.92
C ARG A 118 -16.96 -18.39 4.19
N LEU A 119 -17.78 -17.37 3.98
CA LEU A 119 -19.02 -17.46 3.19
C LEU A 119 -18.74 -17.88 1.75
N ALA A 120 -17.79 -17.24 1.07
CA ALA A 120 -17.41 -17.59 -0.30
C ALA A 120 -16.94 -19.05 -0.42
N ARG A 121 -16.11 -19.53 0.52
CA ARG A 121 -15.68 -20.94 0.53
C ARG A 121 -16.83 -21.92 0.80
N GLY A 122 -17.77 -21.56 1.67
CA GLY A 122 -18.99 -22.36 1.89
C GLY A 122 -19.83 -22.47 0.62
N PHE A 123 -20.03 -21.35 -0.06
CA PHE A 123 -20.79 -21.29 -1.31
C PHE A 123 -20.13 -22.09 -2.45
N VAL A 124 -18.81 -22.00 -2.60
CA VAL A 124 -18.06 -22.79 -3.59
C VAL A 124 -18.17 -24.30 -3.30
N ARG A 125 -18.12 -24.72 -2.03
CA ARG A 125 -18.34 -26.12 -1.65
C ARG A 125 -19.75 -26.59 -1.96
N PHE A 126 -20.75 -25.74 -1.75
CA PHE A 126 -22.15 -26.03 -2.10
C PHE A 126 -22.33 -26.22 -3.62
N LEU A 127 -21.76 -25.31 -4.43
CA LEU A 127 -21.78 -25.46 -5.89
C LEU A 127 -21.01 -26.70 -6.36
N ALA A 128 -19.86 -27.00 -5.76
CA ALA A 128 -19.10 -28.21 -6.04
C ALA A 128 -19.90 -29.48 -5.69
N PHE A 129 -20.66 -29.46 -4.58
CA PHE A 129 -21.58 -30.54 -4.22
C PHE A 129 -22.67 -30.73 -5.28
N GLY A 130 -23.29 -29.64 -5.75
CA GLY A 130 -24.25 -29.68 -6.85
C GLY A 130 -23.68 -30.26 -8.15
N ARG A 131 -22.45 -29.89 -8.52
CA ARG A 131 -21.75 -30.46 -9.69
C ARG A 131 -21.49 -31.96 -9.54
N ARG A 132 -21.13 -32.45 -8.35
CA ARG A 132 -20.94 -33.89 -8.08
C ARG A 132 -22.26 -34.65 -8.22
N PHE A 133 -23.36 -34.05 -7.76
CA PHE A 133 -24.70 -34.62 -7.90
C PHE A 133 -25.17 -34.68 -9.36
N ALA A 134 -24.92 -33.62 -10.13
CA ALA A 134 -25.21 -33.58 -11.57
C ALA A 134 -24.37 -34.59 -12.36
N ALA A 135 -23.07 -34.72 -12.06
CA ALA A 135 -22.19 -35.71 -12.67
C ALA A 135 -22.63 -37.15 -12.35
N ALA A 136 -23.11 -37.43 -11.13
CA ALA A 136 -23.67 -38.72 -10.76
C ALA A 136 -24.94 -39.06 -11.56
N ARG A 137 -25.83 -38.08 -11.78
CA ARG A 137 -27.02 -38.26 -12.65
C ARG A 137 -26.66 -38.52 -14.12
N TYR A 138 -25.66 -37.80 -14.66
CA TYR A 138 -25.20 -38.01 -16.04
C TYR A 138 -24.53 -39.37 -16.24
N ALA A 139 -23.75 -39.84 -15.27
CA ALA A 139 -23.16 -41.18 -15.29
C ALA A 139 -24.22 -42.29 -15.22
N GLY A 140 -25.28 -42.10 -14.42
CA GLY A 140 -26.42 -43.02 -14.33
C GLY A 140 -27.21 -43.16 -15.65
N GLY A 141 -27.42 -42.05 -16.38
CA GLY A 141 -28.11 -42.07 -17.68
C GLY A 141 -27.33 -42.81 -18.78
N LYS A 142 -26.00 -42.71 -18.79
CA LYS A 142 -25.14 -43.38 -19.79
C LYS A 142 -25.09 -44.91 -19.60
N SER A 143 -25.26 -45.40 -18.37
CA SER A 143 -25.36 -46.83 -18.06
C SER A 143 -26.67 -47.45 -18.60
N SER A 144 -27.77 -46.71 -18.53
CA SER A 144 -29.08 -47.17 -19.02
C SER A 144 -29.14 -47.25 -20.57
N GLY A 145 -28.58 -46.26 -21.28
CA GLY A 145 -28.53 -46.27 -22.75
C GLY A 145 -27.68 -47.41 -23.34
N LYS A 146 -26.59 -47.80 -22.67
CA LYS A 146 -25.76 -48.95 -23.08
C LYS A 146 -26.52 -50.27 -22.94
N LYS A 147 -27.31 -50.43 -21.87
CA LYS A 147 -28.10 -51.63 -21.58
C LYS A 147 -29.27 -51.82 -22.56
N ILE A 148 -29.94 -50.72 -22.94
CA ILE A 148 -31.00 -50.72 -23.96
C ILE A 148 -30.45 -51.09 -25.35
N ARG A 149 -29.26 -50.56 -25.70
CA ARG A 149 -28.61 -50.87 -26.99
C ARG A 149 -28.14 -52.33 -27.07
N LEU A 150 -27.64 -52.89 -25.96
CA LEU A 150 -27.30 -54.32 -25.85
C LEU A 150 -28.54 -55.23 -25.94
N MET A 151 -29.68 -54.81 -25.38
CA MET A 151 -30.95 -55.53 -25.54
C MET A 151 -31.45 -55.53 -26.98
N PHE A 152 -31.33 -54.41 -27.71
CA PHE A 152 -31.71 -54.32 -29.12
C PHE A 152 -30.84 -55.20 -30.03
N TRP A 153 -29.53 -55.30 -29.76
CA TRP A 153 -28.62 -56.14 -30.52
C TRP A 153 -28.86 -57.64 -30.31
N ARG A 154 -29.33 -58.03 -29.11
CA ARG A 154 -29.66 -59.44 -28.81
C ARG A 154 -30.94 -59.89 -29.53
N LYS A 155 -31.90 -58.99 -29.75
CA LYS A 155 -33.17 -59.26 -30.42
C LYS A 155 -33.09 -59.34 -31.95
N LYS A 156 -31.96 -58.97 -32.54
CA LYS A 156 -31.72 -59.00 -34.00
C LYS A 156 -30.96 -60.26 -34.45
N LYS A 157 -30.67 -61.18 -33.51
CA LYS A 157 -29.92 -62.42 -33.72
C LYS A 157 -30.77 -63.69 -33.60
N GLU A 158 -32.05 -63.54 -33.27
CA GLU A 158 -33.10 -64.54 -33.41
C GLU A 158 -33.93 -64.20 -34.65
#